data_AF-A0A292ZNC7-F1
#
_entry.id   AF-A0A292ZNC7-F1
#
_cell.length_a   1.000
_cell.length_b   1.000
_cell.length_c   1.000
_cell.angle_alpha   90.00
_cell.angle_beta   90.00
_cell.angle_gamma   90.00
#
_symmetry.space_group_name_H-M   'P 1'
#
loop_
_entity.id
_entity.type
_entity.pdbx_description
1 polymer ?
#
loop_
_entity_poly.entity_id
_entity_poly.type
_entity_poly.pdbx_seq_one_letter_code
_entity_poly.pdbx_strand_id
1 'polypeptide(L)'
;MDVIVSRTRLAGPQPIYQYRALVPLDDVAAARQGRCVVIQAPIGEQRIASTRLSDVIAPDAWFERHLAIACGDAAVLALVAKRIEALIIRAIYPEMTSHLPPLTFELDHEAADATYRITVLDLNGSFDCFAPDIDTLMASDLGLFQGCDRRAA
;
A
#
# COMPACT_ATOMS: atom_id res chain seq x y z
N MET A 1 12.16 -2.49 2.57
CA MET A 1 11.59 -1.16 2.82
C MET A 1 10.45 -1.28 3.83
N ASP A 2 10.15 -0.24 4.60
CA ASP A 2 9.00 -0.29 5.49
C ASP A 2 7.71 0.19 4.83
N VAL A 3 6.59 -0.32 5.33
CA VAL A 3 5.24 0.05 4.96
C VAL A 3 4.41 0.21 6.22
N ILE A 4 3.69 1.32 6.32
CA ILE A 4 2.70 1.58 7.34
C ILE A 4 1.34 1.12 6.82
N VAL A 5 0.77 0.11 7.47
CA VAL A 5 -0.54 -0.43 7.13
C VAL A 5 -1.53 -0.05 8.23
N SER A 6 -2.64 0.56 7.86
CA SER A 6 -3.63 1.03 8.84
C SER A 6 -5.05 0.54 8.52
N ARG A 7 -5.81 0.34 9.59
CA ARG A 7 -7.27 0.19 9.60
C ARG A 7 -7.84 1.32 10.45
N THR A 8 -8.70 2.13 9.85
CA THR A 8 -9.36 3.25 10.53
C THR A 8 -10.86 3.14 10.34
N ARG A 9 -11.61 3.15 11.45
CA ARG A 9 -13.06 3.15 11.49
C ARG A 9 -13.58 4.50 10.99
N LEU A 10 -14.53 4.46 10.07
CA LEU A 10 -15.25 5.65 9.64
C LEU A 10 -16.38 5.97 10.63
N ALA A 11 -16.69 7.25 10.76
CA ALA A 11 -17.80 7.68 11.60
C ALA A 11 -19.13 7.16 11.04
N GLY A 12 -19.99 6.64 11.92
CA GLY A 12 -21.29 6.08 11.53
C GLY A 12 -21.68 4.87 12.37
N PRO A 13 -22.95 4.43 12.24
CA PRO A 13 -23.47 3.29 12.98
C PRO A 13 -22.99 1.95 12.40
N GLN A 14 -22.69 1.89 11.11
CA GLN A 14 -22.13 0.67 10.49
C GLN A 14 -20.62 0.54 10.80
N PRO A 15 -20.12 -0.70 10.96
CA PRO A 15 -18.69 -1.00 11.13
C PRO A 15 -17.94 -0.89 9.79
N ILE A 16 -17.87 0.34 9.24
CA ILE A 16 -17.18 0.65 7.99
C ILE A 16 -15.76 1.12 8.27
N TYR A 17 -14.81 0.54 7.56
CA TYR A 17 -13.38 0.79 7.74
C TYR A 17 -12.71 1.25 6.45
N GLN A 18 -11.67 2.05 6.61
CA GLN A 18 -10.71 2.37 5.58
C GLN A 18 -9.40 1.63 5.87
N TYR A 19 -8.94 0.85 4.90
CA TYR A 19 -7.64 0.20 4.92
C TYR A 19 -6.69 0.93 3.99
N ARG A 20 -5.42 1.10 4.40
CA ARG A 20 -4.37 1.72 3.58
C ARG A 20 -3.03 1.08 3.83
N ALA A 21 -2.19 1.05 2.80
CA ALA A 21 -0.76 0.80 2.92
C ALA A 21 0.03 1.99 2.35
N LEU A 22 0.87 2.61 3.17
CA LEU A 22 1.65 3.79 2.82
C LEU A 22 3.14 3.55 3.11
N VAL A 23 4.01 4.05 2.24
CA VAL A 23 5.46 3.91 2.38
C VAL A 23 6.02 5.18 3.03
N PRO A 24 6.75 5.10 4.16
CA PRO A 24 7.45 6.26 4.72
C PRO A 24 8.38 6.91 3.69
N LEU A 25 8.43 8.25 3.62
CA LEU A 25 9.26 8.95 2.63
C LEU A 25 10.75 8.64 2.77
N ASP A 26 11.22 8.33 3.98
CA ASP A 26 12.62 7.98 4.24
C ASP A 26 13.05 6.68 3.53
N ASP A 27 12.10 5.79 3.20
CA ASP A 27 12.33 4.56 2.44
C ASP A 27 12.14 4.74 0.91
N VAL A 28 11.66 5.91 0.48
CA VAL A 28 11.50 6.22 -0.94
C VAL A 28 12.81 6.74 -1.49
N ALA A 29 13.24 6.24 -2.65
CA ALA A 29 14.49 6.67 -3.27
C ALA A 29 14.52 8.19 -3.46
N ALA A 30 15.64 8.82 -3.08
CA ALA A 30 15.78 10.28 -3.00
C ALA A 30 15.40 11.01 -4.30
N ALA A 31 15.68 10.42 -5.47
CA ALA A 31 15.34 10.98 -6.78
C ALA A 31 13.81 11.13 -7.00
N ARG A 32 12.99 10.39 -6.26
CA ARG A 32 11.53 10.30 -6.39
C ARG A 32 10.79 11.12 -5.35
N GLN A 33 11.36 11.27 -4.15
CA GLN A 33 10.73 11.93 -3.00
C GLN A 33 10.10 13.29 -3.33
N GLY A 34 10.79 14.12 -4.14
CA GLY A 34 10.30 15.46 -4.52
C GLY A 34 9.05 15.47 -5.42
N ARG A 35 8.55 14.31 -5.83
CA ARG A 35 7.40 14.15 -6.74
C ARG A 35 6.29 13.29 -6.16
N CYS A 36 6.55 12.64 -5.04
CA CYS A 36 5.60 11.84 -4.31
C CYS A 36 4.55 12.73 -3.63
N VAL A 37 3.30 12.28 -3.59
CA VAL A 37 2.29 12.93 -2.76
C VAL A 37 2.57 12.59 -1.30
N VAL A 38 2.73 13.62 -0.47
CA VAL A 38 2.98 13.45 0.97
C VAL A 38 1.67 13.29 1.72
N ILE A 39 1.55 12.19 2.47
CA ILE A 39 0.41 11.81 3.30
C ILE A 39 0.92 11.54 4.72
N GLN A 40 0.26 12.11 5.72
CA GLN A 40 0.65 11.93 7.12
C GLN A 40 0.00 10.66 7.71
N ALA A 41 0.71 9.54 7.64
CA ALA A 41 0.26 8.26 8.17
C ALA A 41 0.31 8.26 9.71
N PRO A 42 -0.77 7.89 10.41
CA PRO A 42 -0.73 7.72 11.87
C PRO A 42 0.09 6.49 12.24
N ILE A 43 0.87 6.54 13.31
CA ILE A 43 1.47 5.37 13.96
C ILE A 43 1.64 5.66 15.45
N GLY A 44 0.87 4.98 16.29
CA GLY A 44 0.71 5.38 17.69
C GLY A 44 0.28 6.85 17.79
N GLU A 45 1.01 7.64 18.58
CA GLU A 45 0.79 9.08 18.75
C GLU A 45 1.47 9.95 17.66
N GLN A 46 2.27 9.34 16.79
CA GLN A 46 3.07 10.05 15.80
C GLN A 46 2.40 10.10 14.43
N ARG A 47 2.86 11.06 13.62
CA ARG A 47 2.53 11.18 12.20
C ARG A 47 3.81 11.09 11.38
N ILE A 48 3.83 10.17 10.42
CA ILE A 48 4.99 9.92 9.58
C ILE A 48 4.66 10.32 8.15
N ALA A 49 5.51 11.19 7.59
CA ALA A 49 5.42 11.58 6.20
C ALA A 49 5.62 10.35 5.32
N SER A 50 4.57 9.99 4.59
CA SER A 50 4.49 8.77 3.80
C SER A 50 3.91 9.07 2.43
N THR A 51 3.97 8.12 1.50
CA THR A 51 3.40 8.23 0.17
C THR A 51 2.68 6.95 -0.26
N ARG A 52 2.00 7.00 -1.41
CA ARG A 52 1.26 5.88 -1.97
C ARG A 52 2.20 4.93 -2.70
N LEU A 53 1.87 3.65 -2.71
CA LEU A 53 2.60 2.64 -3.47
C LEU A 53 2.73 2.99 -4.97
N SER A 54 1.74 3.67 -5.56
CA SER A 54 1.81 4.15 -6.95
C SER A 54 3.02 5.04 -7.20
N ASP A 55 3.37 5.91 -6.26
CA ASP A 55 4.46 6.88 -6.40
C ASP A 55 5.82 6.20 -6.18
N VAL A 56 5.82 5.08 -5.46
CA VAL A 56 7.01 4.28 -5.17
C VAL A 56 7.35 3.34 -6.32
N ILE A 57 6.36 2.63 -6.86
CA ILE A 57 6.61 1.62 -7.90
C ILE A 57 6.79 2.23 -9.29
N ALA A 58 6.27 3.44 -9.53
CA ALA A 58 6.29 4.09 -10.84
C ALA A 58 7.67 4.00 -11.52
N PRO A 59 7.77 3.69 -12.81
CA PRO A 59 9.07 3.65 -13.48
C PRO A 59 9.74 5.04 -13.43
N ASP A 60 11.08 5.12 -13.50
CA ASP A 60 11.76 6.42 -13.46
C ASP A 60 11.30 7.35 -14.60
N ALA A 61 11.01 6.77 -15.77
CA ALA A 61 10.44 7.45 -16.92
C ALA A 61 9.10 8.16 -16.62
N TRP A 62 8.34 7.70 -15.62
CA TRP A 62 7.10 8.34 -15.15
C TRP A 62 7.33 9.77 -14.65
N PHE A 63 8.55 10.04 -14.17
CA PHE A 63 8.97 11.31 -13.64
C PHE A 63 9.80 12.11 -14.66
N GLU A 64 10.12 11.60 -15.83
CA GLU A 64 10.80 12.39 -16.85
C GLU A 64 9.78 13.29 -17.56
N ARG A 65 9.80 14.60 -17.25
CA ARG A 65 8.84 15.59 -17.76
C ARG A 65 8.81 15.54 -19.29
N HIS A 66 7.58 15.53 -19.84
CA HIS A 66 7.09 15.97 -21.17
C HIS A 66 6.15 14.97 -21.85
N LEU A 67 6.00 13.75 -21.35
CA LEU A 67 5.07 12.81 -21.97
C LEU A 67 3.68 12.96 -21.36
N ALA A 68 2.71 13.30 -22.23
CA ALA A 68 1.34 12.87 -22.02
C ALA A 68 1.38 11.35 -21.91
N ILE A 69 1.47 10.85 -20.69
CA ILE A 69 1.45 9.42 -20.44
C ILE A 69 0.13 8.91 -21.00
N ALA A 70 0.19 7.86 -21.83
CA ALA A 70 -1.03 7.27 -22.35
C ALA A 70 -1.92 6.88 -21.17
N CYS A 71 -3.20 7.25 -21.20
CA CYS A 71 -4.15 6.98 -20.11
C CYS A 71 -4.13 5.50 -19.67
N GLY A 72 -3.85 4.58 -20.62
CA GLY A 72 -3.67 3.15 -20.36
C GLY A 72 -2.55 2.86 -19.36
N ASP A 73 -1.38 3.46 -19.50
CA ASP A 73 -0.22 3.18 -18.63
C ASP A 73 -0.48 3.67 -17.19
N ALA A 74 -1.19 4.79 -17.03
CA ALA A 74 -1.61 5.29 -15.73
C ALA A 74 -2.63 4.39 -15.04
N ALA A 75 -3.56 3.82 -15.82
CA ALA A 75 -4.53 2.86 -15.31
C ALA A 75 -3.85 1.57 -14.87
N VAL A 76 -2.88 1.06 -15.65
CA VAL A 76 -2.13 -0.15 -15.31
C VAL A 76 -1.27 0.09 -14.07
N LEU A 77 -0.55 1.21 -13.97
CA LEU A 77 0.20 1.59 -12.77
C LEU A 77 -0.69 1.62 -11.53
N ALA A 78 -1.86 2.26 -11.62
CA ALA A 78 -2.82 2.32 -10.52
C ALA A 78 -3.33 0.92 -10.13
N LEU A 79 -3.53 0.03 -11.10
CA LEU A 79 -3.98 -1.34 -10.85
C LEU A 79 -2.88 -2.17 -10.15
N VAL A 80 -1.64 -2.13 -10.64
CA VAL A 80 -0.48 -2.80 -10.02
C VAL A 80 -0.30 -2.31 -8.59
N ALA A 81 -0.30 -0.99 -8.38
CA ALA A 81 -0.18 -0.40 -7.04
C ALA A 81 -1.29 -0.89 -6.10
N LYS A 82 -2.55 -0.89 -6.56
CA LYS A 82 -3.69 -1.39 -5.77
C LYS A 82 -3.58 -2.89 -5.49
N ARG A 83 -3.09 -3.68 -6.43
CA ARG A 83 -2.91 -5.12 -6.22
C ARG A 83 -1.85 -5.40 -5.14
N ILE A 84 -0.71 -4.72 -5.20
CA ILE A 84 0.35 -4.78 -4.18
C ILE A 84 -0.21 -4.31 -2.83
N GLU A 85 -0.94 -3.20 -2.81
CA GLU A 85 -1.59 -2.68 -1.61
C GLU A 85 -2.54 -3.71 -0.99
N ALA A 86 -3.38 -4.37 -1.79
CA ALA A 86 -4.28 -5.42 -1.30
C ALA A 86 -3.51 -6.58 -0.67
N LEU A 87 -2.41 -7.04 -1.28
CA LEU A 87 -1.59 -8.14 -0.75
C LEU A 87 -0.97 -7.77 0.59
N ILE A 88 -0.43 -6.56 0.71
CA ILE A 88 0.13 -6.03 1.95
C ILE A 88 -0.94 -5.93 3.04
N ILE A 89 -2.08 -5.30 2.72
CA ILE A 89 -3.19 -5.15 3.68
C ILE A 89 -3.66 -6.53 4.14
N ARG A 90 -3.85 -7.48 3.21
CA ARG A 90 -4.32 -8.84 3.52
C ARG A 90 -3.38 -9.65 4.41
N ALA A 91 -2.07 -9.42 4.29
CA ALA A 91 -1.10 -10.07 5.17
C ALA A 91 -1.29 -9.64 6.63
N ILE A 92 -1.75 -8.41 6.88
CA ILE A 92 -1.90 -7.82 8.21
C ILE A 92 -3.33 -7.93 8.74
N TYR A 93 -4.30 -7.62 7.88
CA TYR A 93 -5.73 -7.61 8.12
C TYR A 93 -6.39 -8.68 7.24
N PRO A 94 -6.36 -9.96 7.65
CA PRO A 94 -6.88 -11.07 6.84
C PRO A 94 -8.40 -10.95 6.54
N GLU A 95 -9.13 -10.16 7.31
CA GLU A 95 -10.54 -9.84 7.09
C GLU A 95 -10.78 -9.05 5.79
N MET A 96 -9.79 -8.30 5.29
CA MET A 96 -9.89 -7.55 4.03
C MET A 96 -9.73 -8.51 2.84
N THR A 97 -10.77 -9.25 2.47
CA THR A 97 -10.67 -10.32 1.46
C THR A 97 -10.70 -9.85 0.01
N SER A 98 -10.92 -8.55 -0.24
CA SER A 98 -11.03 -7.99 -1.59
C SER A 98 -9.73 -8.10 -2.38
N HIS A 99 -9.86 -8.35 -3.69
CA HIS A 99 -8.71 -8.46 -4.60
C HIS A 99 -7.93 -7.14 -4.74
N LEU A 100 -8.65 -6.02 -4.71
CA LEU A 100 -8.13 -4.66 -4.68
C LEU A 100 -8.64 -3.95 -3.42
N PRO A 101 -7.87 -3.04 -2.79
CA PRO A 101 -8.35 -2.29 -1.64
C PRO A 101 -9.58 -1.46 -2.06
N PRO A 102 -10.74 -1.72 -1.44
CA PRO A 102 -11.90 -0.89 -1.66
C PRO A 102 -11.71 0.45 -0.94
N LEU A 103 -12.45 1.48 -1.37
CA LEU A 103 -12.41 2.78 -0.70
C LEU A 103 -12.82 2.66 0.77
N THR A 104 -13.82 1.81 1.02
CA THR A 104 -14.39 1.47 2.32
C THR A 104 -14.73 -0.02 2.34
N PHE A 105 -14.59 -0.67 3.49
CA PHE A 105 -14.89 -2.07 3.69
C PHE A 105 -15.75 -2.24 4.94
N GLU A 106 -16.89 -2.91 4.82
CA GLU A 106 -17.78 -3.19 5.94
C GLU A 106 -17.41 -4.53 6.57
N LEU A 107 -17.29 -4.56 7.90
CA LEU A 107 -17.10 -5.79 8.68
C LEU A 107 -18.44 -6.26 9.27
N ASP A 108 -18.51 -7.52 9.65
CA ASP A 108 -19.66 -8.07 10.39
C ASP A 108 -19.55 -7.84 11.91
N HIS A 109 -18.44 -7.28 12.38
CA HIS A 109 -18.15 -6.98 13.78
C HIS A 109 -17.39 -5.66 13.94
N GLU A 110 -17.43 -5.09 15.15
CA GLU A 110 -16.58 -3.95 15.48
C GLU A 110 -15.15 -4.40 15.76
N ALA A 111 -14.21 -3.71 15.11
CA ALA A 111 -12.78 -3.83 15.33
C ALA A 111 -12.19 -2.45 15.66
N ALA A 112 -11.18 -2.43 16.52
CA ALA A 112 -10.49 -1.19 16.90
C ALA A 112 -9.67 -0.62 15.74
N ASP A 113 -9.40 0.69 15.78
CA ASP A 113 -8.38 1.26 14.91
C ASP A 113 -7.03 0.62 15.21
N ALA A 114 -6.26 0.35 14.15
CA ALA A 114 -4.96 -0.28 14.27
C ALA A 114 -4.02 0.27 13.21
N THR A 115 -2.73 0.31 13.53
CA THR A 115 -1.69 0.64 12.56
C THR A 115 -0.44 -0.16 12.88
N TYR A 116 0.14 -0.75 11.84
CA TYR A 116 1.34 -1.56 11.93
C TYR A 116 2.40 -1.01 10.98
N ARG A 117 3.65 -1.10 11.39
CA ARG A 117 4.81 -0.96 10.50
C ARG A 117 5.35 -2.34 10.21
N ILE A 118 5.49 -2.65 8.93
CA ILE A 118 6.04 -3.92 8.46
C ILE A 118 7.13 -3.68 7.43
N THR A 119 7.98 -4.67 7.22
CA THR A 119 9.01 -4.63 6.19
C THR A 119 8.61 -5.51 5.01
N VAL A 120 8.80 -5.00 3.80
CA VAL A 120 8.60 -5.69 2.51
C VAL A 120 9.85 -5.58 1.65
N LEU A 121 9.92 -6.27 0.51
CA LEU A 121 11.01 -6.05 -0.44
C LEU A 121 11.11 -4.57 -0.86
N ASP A 122 12.23 -4.17 -1.45
CA ASP A 122 12.31 -2.85 -2.08
C ASP A 122 11.40 -2.79 -3.34
N LEU A 123 10.46 -1.84 -3.33
CA LEU A 123 9.49 -1.60 -4.39
C LEU A 123 9.82 -0.35 -5.23
N ASN A 124 10.93 0.34 -4.94
CA ASN A 124 11.29 1.54 -5.70
C ASN A 124 11.50 1.20 -7.18
N GLY A 125 10.65 1.75 -8.05
CA GLY A 125 10.75 1.57 -9.51
C GLY A 125 10.40 0.18 -10.01
N SER A 126 9.73 -0.63 -9.19
CA SER A 126 9.47 -2.04 -9.49
C SER A 126 8.25 -2.28 -10.41
N PHE A 127 7.67 -1.25 -11.02
CA PHE A 127 6.48 -1.40 -11.87
C PHE A 127 6.69 -2.44 -12.97
N ASP A 128 7.79 -2.34 -13.73
CA ASP A 128 8.06 -3.24 -14.85
C ASP A 128 8.31 -4.69 -14.40
N CYS A 129 8.68 -4.89 -13.13
CA CYS A 129 8.84 -6.23 -12.54
C CYS A 129 7.50 -6.90 -12.23
N PHE A 130 6.47 -6.13 -11.85
CA PHE A 130 5.19 -6.66 -11.39
C PHE A 130 4.06 -6.55 -12.41
N ALA A 131 4.13 -5.59 -13.34
CA ALA A 131 3.08 -5.38 -14.32
C ALA A 131 2.80 -6.62 -15.21
N PRO A 132 3.80 -7.39 -15.67
CA PRO A 132 3.55 -8.57 -16.52
C PRO A 132 2.76 -9.69 -15.82
N ASP A 133 2.97 -9.85 -14.51
CA ASP A 133 2.49 -10.99 -13.72
C ASP A 133 1.54 -10.56 -12.58
N ILE A 134 0.84 -9.43 -12.76
CA ILE A 134 -0.03 -8.84 -11.72
C ILE A 134 -1.09 -9.81 -11.20
N ASP A 135 -1.64 -10.66 -12.08
CA ASP A 135 -2.72 -11.60 -11.74
C ASP A 135 -2.22 -12.81 -10.93
N THR A 136 -0.94 -13.17 -11.08
CA THR A 136 -0.31 -14.29 -10.37
C THR A 136 0.48 -13.83 -9.14
N LEU A 137 0.59 -12.53 -8.92
CA LEU A 137 1.33 -11.94 -7.80
C LEU A 137 0.77 -12.38 -6.43
N MET A 138 1.66 -12.87 -5.57
CA MET A 138 1.38 -13.37 -4.23
C MET A 138 2.09 -12.55 -3.16
N ALA A 139 1.64 -12.69 -1.91
CA ALA A 139 2.24 -12.00 -0.78
C ALA A 139 3.72 -12.43 -0.56
N SER A 140 4.06 -13.68 -0.86
CA SER A 140 5.44 -14.20 -0.80
C SER A 140 6.38 -13.46 -1.73
N ASP A 141 5.89 -13.06 -2.91
CA ASP A 141 6.68 -12.30 -3.89
C ASP A 141 6.97 -10.88 -3.38
N LEU A 142 6.19 -10.43 -2.39
CA LEU A 142 6.40 -9.17 -1.68
C LEU A 142 7.36 -9.29 -0.47
N GLY A 143 7.91 -10.48 -0.22
CA GLY A 143 8.68 -10.77 1.00
C GLY A 143 7.81 -10.86 2.26
N LEU A 144 6.48 -10.93 2.12
CA LEU A 144 5.56 -11.08 3.24
C LEU A 144 5.45 -12.56 3.62
N PHE A 145 6.04 -12.93 4.74
CA PHE A 145 5.97 -14.30 5.26
C PHE A 145 4.66 -14.52 6.02
N GLN A 146 3.84 -15.51 5.62
CA GLN A 146 2.59 -15.88 6.33
C GLN A 146 2.83 -16.82 7.54
N GLY A 147 4.06 -16.90 8.07
CA GLY A 147 4.44 -17.87 9.08
C GLY A 147 4.11 -17.44 10.51
N CYS A 148 3.01 -17.97 11.05
CA CYS A 148 2.72 -18.37 12.44
C CYS A 148 3.13 -17.52 13.68
N ASP A 149 3.75 -16.35 13.60
CA ASP A 149 4.08 -15.56 14.79
C ASP A 149 3.24 -14.28 14.90
N ARG A 150 1.92 -14.44 15.08
CA ARG A 150 1.11 -13.39 15.70
C ARG A 150 1.42 -13.35 17.20
N ARG A 151 2.54 -12.73 17.58
CA ARG A 151 2.72 -12.26 18.95
C ARG A 151 1.83 -11.04 19.13
N ALA A 152 0.68 -11.25 19.75
CA ALA A 152 -0.06 -10.19 20.42
C ALA A 152 0.85 -9.63 21.54
N ALA A 153 1.14 -8.33 21.46
CA ALA A 153 1.65 -7.55 22.58
C ALA A 153 0.47 -6.84 23.25
#